data_AF-A0A7D5VFS3-F1
#
_entry.id   AF-A0A7D5VFS3-F1
#
_cell.length_a   1.000
_cell.length_b   1.000
_cell.length_c   1.000
_cell.angle_alpha   90.00
_cell.angle_beta   90.00
_cell.angle_gamma   90.00
#
_symmetry.space_group_name_H-M   'P 1'
#
loop_
_entity.id
_entity.type
_entity.pdbx_description
1 polymer ?
#
loop_
_entity_poly.entity_id
_entity_poly.type
_entity_poly.pdbx_seq_one_letter_code
_entity_poly.pdbx_strand_id
1 'polypeptide(L)'
;MTDYSNPNTRLTAPAYAWSVTLTRGPLKNGINPSRDCTGSYAAQPGDTVGTLLDGIKTWYSRQYNVPLQDVVLVRYSLREK
;
A
#
# COMPACT_ATOMS: atom_id res chain seq x y z
N MET A 1 19.22 -4.10 -7.85
CA MET A 1 18.17 -4.23 -6.83
C MET A 1 16.88 -3.77 -7.47
N THR A 2 15.78 -4.52 -7.34
CA THR A 2 14.49 -4.17 -7.96
C THR A 2 13.97 -2.87 -7.40
N ASP A 3 13.59 -1.92 -8.27
CA ASP A 3 13.10 -0.62 -7.84
C ASP A 3 11.63 -0.71 -7.44
N TYR A 4 11.39 -1.01 -6.17
CA TYR A 4 10.04 -1.06 -5.60
C TYR A 4 9.42 0.32 -5.37
N SER A 5 10.11 1.44 -5.67
CA SER A 5 9.52 2.78 -5.59
C SER A 5 8.66 3.11 -6.82
N ASN A 6 8.92 2.44 -7.95
CA ASN A 6 8.19 2.61 -9.20
C ASN A 6 6.91 1.74 -9.21
N PRO A 7 5.70 2.33 -9.36
CA PRO A 7 4.45 1.59 -9.36
C PRO A 7 4.30 0.63 -10.54
N ASN A 8 5.07 0.81 -11.62
CA ASN A 8 5.06 -0.08 -12.78
C ASN A 8 6.01 -1.28 -12.64
N THR A 9 6.80 -1.34 -11.57
CA THR A 9 7.68 -2.47 -11.30
C THR A 9 6.85 -3.73 -11.08
N ARG A 10 7.20 -4.79 -11.81
CA ARG A 10 6.53 -6.08 -11.71
C ARG A 10 6.91 -6.81 -10.42
N LEU A 11 5.94 -7.47 -9.83
CA LEU A 11 6.13 -8.35 -8.69
C LEU A 11 6.45 -9.75 -9.21
N THR A 12 7.71 -10.16 -9.14
CA THR A 12 8.21 -11.42 -9.73
C THR A 12 8.41 -12.53 -8.70
N ALA A 13 8.49 -12.20 -7.40
CA ALA A 13 8.56 -13.18 -6.34
C ALA A 13 7.16 -13.76 -6.04
N PRO A 14 7.05 -14.99 -5.53
CA PRO A 14 5.75 -15.61 -5.22
C PRO A 14 4.99 -14.87 -4.11
N ALA A 15 5.72 -14.27 -3.16
CA ALA A 15 5.15 -13.53 -2.06
C ALA A 15 5.99 -12.31 -1.68
N TYR A 16 5.32 -11.32 -1.09
CA TYR A 16 5.92 -10.09 -0.62
C TYR A 16 5.44 -9.78 0.79
N ALA A 17 6.36 -9.42 1.68
CA ALA A 17 6.05 -8.74 2.93
C ALA A 17 5.93 -7.24 2.66
N TRP A 18 4.88 -6.61 3.15
CA TRP A 18 4.72 -5.18 3.06
C TRP A 18 4.53 -4.54 4.44
N SER A 19 5.04 -3.33 4.57
CA SER A 19 4.80 -2.43 5.69
C SER A 19 4.46 -1.06 5.13
N VAL A 20 3.35 -0.47 5.56
CA VAL A 20 2.84 0.80 5.05
C VAL A 20 2.40 1.72 6.18
N THR A 21 2.43 3.02 5.92
CA THR A 21 1.78 4.02 6.78
C THR A 21 0.71 4.72 5.96
N LEU A 22 -0.52 4.66 6.45
CA LEU A 22 -1.70 5.22 5.81
C LEU A 22 -2.29 6.30 6.71
N THR A 23 -2.78 7.38 6.11
CA THR A 23 -3.50 8.46 6.82
C THR A 23 -4.94 8.53 6.31
N ARG A 24 -5.83 9.07 7.15
CA ARG A 24 -7.26 9.27 6.84
C ARG A 24 -7.58 10.73 6.63
N GLY A 25 -8.40 11.01 5.62
CA GLY A 25 -9.06 12.29 5.39
C GLY A 25 -8.41 13.09 4.26
N PRO A 26 -9.12 14.10 3.73
CA PRO A 26 -8.45 15.11 2.92
C PRO A 26 -7.29 15.66 3.75
N LEU A 27 -6.11 15.81 3.14
CA LEU A 27 -4.95 16.47 3.76
C LEU A 27 -5.34 17.90 4.14
N LYS A 28 -6.02 18.08 5.26
CA LYS A 28 -6.25 19.37 5.89
C LYS A 28 -4.99 19.69 6.66
N ASN A 29 -4.48 20.91 6.50
CA ASN A 29 -3.33 21.41 7.25
C ASN A 29 -3.52 21.12 8.75
N GLY A 30 -2.83 20.09 9.28
CA GLY A 30 -3.05 19.50 10.61
C GLY A 30 -2.49 18.08 10.74
N ILE A 31 -2.55 17.51 11.95
CA ILE A 31 -2.13 16.13 12.23
C ILE A 31 -3.24 15.18 11.75
N ASN A 32 -3.06 14.59 10.58
CA ASN A 32 -3.93 13.49 10.15
C ASN A 32 -3.58 12.22 10.95
N PRO A 33 -4.57 11.46 11.43
CA PRO A 33 -4.31 10.21 12.12
C PRO A 33 -3.65 9.23 11.15
N SER A 34 -2.38 8.93 11.41
CA SER A 34 -1.61 7.91 10.69
C SER A 34 -1.73 6.55 11.38
N ARG A 35 -1.73 5.50 10.58
CA ARG A 35 -1.67 4.12 11.08
C ARG A 35 -0.64 3.34 10.28
N ASP A 36 0.26 2.70 11.00
CA ASP A 36 1.16 1.70 10.44
C ASP A 36 0.40 0.38 10.28
N CYS A 37 0.54 -0.25 9.12
CA CYS A 37 -0.05 -1.54 8.79
C CYS A 37 1.02 -2.42 8.16
N THR A 38 0.97 -3.72 8.44
CA THR A 38 1.86 -4.71 7.85
C THR A 38 1.06 -5.90 7.37
N GLY A 39 1.60 -6.63 6.41
CA GLY A 39 0.96 -7.82 5.90
C GLY A 39 1.81 -8.56 4.88
N SER A 40 1.19 -9.54 4.25
CA SER A 40 1.78 -10.31 3.16
C SER A 40 0.89 -10.23 1.94
N TYR A 41 1.50 -10.29 0.76
CA TYR A 41 0.82 -10.27 -0.53
C TYR A 41 1.33 -11.45 -1.35
N ALA A 42 0.43 -12.29 -1.83
CA ALA A 42 0.76 -13.34 -2.79
C ALA A 42 0.63 -12.74 -4.19
N ALA A 43 1.75 -12.63 -4.91
CA ALA A 43 1.75 -11.99 -6.21
C ALA A 43 1.16 -12.92 -7.28
N GLN A 44 0.30 -12.36 -8.14
CA GLN A 44 -0.22 -13.04 -9.31
C GLN A 44 0.58 -12.66 -10.56
N PRO A 45 0.60 -13.52 -11.59
CA PRO A 45 1.25 -13.19 -12.86
C PRO A 45 0.70 -11.89 -13.44
N GLY A 46 1.58 -10.90 -13.63
CA GLY A 46 1.22 -9.58 -14.15
C GLY A 46 1.01 -8.50 -13.09
N ASP A 47 1.06 -8.84 -11.81
CA ASP A 47 0.98 -7.85 -10.73
C ASP A 47 2.15 -6.88 -10.75
N THR A 48 1.86 -5.65 -10.35
CA THR A 48 2.84 -4.59 -10.17
C THR A 48 2.79 -4.05 -8.76
N VAL A 49 3.79 -3.26 -8.38
CA VAL A 49 3.77 -2.51 -7.13
C VAL A 49 2.49 -1.66 -7.06
N GLY A 50 2.06 -1.05 -8.17
CA GLY A 50 0.81 -0.29 -8.26
C GLY A 50 -0.42 -1.10 -7.89
N THR A 51 -0.60 -2.31 -8.46
CA THR A 51 -1.76 -3.16 -8.14
C THR A 51 -1.79 -3.55 -6.66
N LEU A 52 -0.62 -3.85 -6.09
CA LEU A 52 -0.48 -4.12 -4.66
C LEU A 52 -0.86 -2.90 -3.80
N LEU A 53 -0.32 -1.72 -4.09
CA LEU A 53 -0.59 -0.51 -3.29
C LEU A 53 -2.06 -0.09 -3.36
N ASP A 54 -2.70 -0.24 -4.52
CA ASP A 54 -4.15 0.02 -4.68
C ASP A 54 -5.00 -1.01 -3.92
N GLY A 55 -4.57 -2.28 -3.90
CA GLY A 55 -5.16 -3.32 -3.05
C GLY A 55 -5.09 -2.96 -1.57
N ILE A 56 -3.95 -2.47 -1.09
CA ILE A 56 -3.76 -2.01 0.29
C ILE A 56 -4.69 -0.84 0.63
N LYS A 57 -4.78 0.17 -0.25
CA LYS A 57 -5.70 1.31 -0.05
C LYS A 57 -7.16 0.86 0.01
N THR A 58 -7.55 -0.06 -0.87
CA THR A 58 -8.90 -0.63 -0.94
C THR A 58 -9.24 -1.41 0.33
N TRP A 59 -8.31 -2.26 0.79
CA TRP A 59 -8.45 -2.97 2.06
C TRP A 59 -8.62 -2.00 3.23
N TYR A 60 -7.77 -0.98 3.33
CA TYR A 60 -7.82 -0.01 4.41
C TYR A 60 -9.13 0.79 4.41
N SER A 61 -9.57 1.23 3.23
CA SER A 61 -10.84 1.92 3.02
C SER A 61 -12.02 1.11 3.58
N ARG A 62 -12.09 -0.19 3.25
CA ARG A 62 -13.14 -1.10 3.72
C ARG A 62 -13.05 -1.40 5.21
N GLN A 63 -11.85 -1.71 5.70
CA GLN A 63 -11.61 -2.08 7.10
C GLN A 63 -11.96 -0.97 8.07
N TYR A 64 -11.77 0.29 7.64
CA TYR A 64 -11.91 1.45 8.52
C TYR A 64 -13.02 2.41 8.12
N ASN A 65 -13.85 2.03 7.14
CA ASN A 65 -14.97 2.83 6.62
C ASN A 65 -14.54 4.26 6.24
N VAL A 66 -13.46 4.37 5.45
CA VAL A 66 -12.90 5.64 4.95
C VAL A 66 -13.08 5.66 3.43
N PRO A 67 -13.56 6.77 2.83
CA PRO A 67 -13.61 6.89 1.37
C PRO A 67 -12.24 6.62 0.75
N LEU A 68 -12.18 5.83 -0.33
CA LEU A 68 -10.89 5.45 -0.96
C LEU A 68 -10.04 6.67 -1.35
N GLN A 69 -10.69 7.74 -1.82
CA GLN A 69 -10.07 9.02 -2.18
C GLN A 69 -9.39 9.74 -0.99
N ASP A 70 -9.82 9.43 0.23
CA ASP A 70 -9.30 10.00 1.48
C ASP A 70 -8.24 9.11 2.13
N VAL A 71 -7.85 8.01 1.48
CA VAL A 71 -6.79 7.10 1.93
C VAL A 71 -5.47 7.49 1.27
N VAL A 72 -4.60 8.14 2.03
CA VAL A 72 -3.28 8.54 1.55
C VAL A 72 -2.22 7.59 2.08
N LEU A 73 -1.48 6.98 1.16
CA LEU A 73 -0.31 6.17 1.48
C LEU A 73 0.91 7.09 1.58
N VAL A 74 1.46 7.21 2.79
CA VAL A 74 2.55 8.16 3.11
C VAL A 74 3.92 7.55 2.86
N ARG A 75 4.11 6.29 3.28
CA ARG A 75 5.32 5.51 3.06
C ARG A 75 4.97 4.04 2.95
N TYR A 76 5.80 3.30 2.23
CA TYR A 76 5.76 1.85 2.20
C TYR A 76 7.15 1.26 2.08
N SER A 77 7.28 0.01 2.50
CA SER A 77 8.42 -0.85 2.28
C SER A 77 7.90 -2.20 1.80
N LEU A 78 8.56 -2.74 0.77
CA LEU A 78 8.28 -4.05 0.21
C LEU A 78 9.54 -4.91 0.31
N ARG A 79 9.37 -6.17 0.69
CA ARG A 79 10.44 -7.17 0.75
C ARG A 79 9.93 -8.48 0.16
N GLU A 80 10.74 -9.11 -0.67
CA GLU A 80 10.47 -10.44 -1.19
C GLU A 80 10.47 -11.46 -0.03
N LYS A 81 9.61 -12.49 -0.13
CA LYS A 81 9.53 -13.62 0.78
C LYS A 81 9.76 -14.93 0.05
#